data_AF-A0A522KH36-F1
#
_entry.id   AF-A0A522KH36-F1
#
_cell.length_a   1.000
_cell.length_b   1.000
_cell.length_c   1.000
_cell.angle_alpha   90.00
_cell.angle_beta   90.00
_cell.angle_gamma   90.00
#
_symmetry.space_group_name_H-M   'P 1'
#
loop_
_entity.id
_entity.type
_entity.pdbx_description
1 polymer ?
#
loop_
_entity_poly.entity_id
_entity_poly.type
_entity_poly.pdbx_seq_one_letter_code
_entity_poly.pdbx_strand_id
1 'polypeptide(L)' 'MNQHEVIKQAIFNMGGPKIAALTLNVSPGAIFKWIRKGVIPNLRKAEHVANLSGFDLTALRPRYKQEAVHAMTTAE' A
#
# COMPACT_ATOMS: atom_id res chain seq x y z
N MET A 1 4.27 -9.77 10.51
CA MET A 1 4.63 -8.35 10.27
C MET A 1 3.37 -7.51 10.33
N ASN A 2 3.39 -6.40 11.06
CA ASN A 2 2.27 -5.45 11.07
C ASN A 2 2.18 -4.70 9.73
N GLN A 3 0.97 -4.34 9.30
CA GLN A 3 0.72 -3.65 8.03
C GLN A 3 1.55 -2.37 7.86
N HIS A 4 1.77 -1.65 8.96
CA HIS A 4 2.63 -0.47 9.01
C HIS A 4 4.08 -0.79 8.64
N GLU A 5 4.59 -1.92 9.11
CA GLU A 5 5.95 -2.38 8.82
C GLU A 5 6.07 -2.91 7.40
N VAL A 6 5.04 -3.58 6.88
CA VAL A 6 4.98 -3.99 5.48
C VAL A 6 5.08 -2.79 4.54
N ILE A 7 4.26 -1.76 4.76
CA ILE A 7 4.27 -0.55 3.94
C ILE A 7 5.61 0.18 4.10
N LYS A 8 6.12 0.28 5.34
CA LYS A 8 7.44 0.87 5.59
C LYS A 8 8.52 0.14 4.81
N GLN A 9 8.59 -1.19 4.92
CA GLN A 9 9.60 -2.00 4.25
C GLN A 9 9.47 -1.90 2.72
N ALA A 10 8.25 -1.93 2.19
CA ALA A 10 8.01 -1.74 0.76
C ALA A 10 8.57 -0.40 0.26
N ILE A 11 8.31 0.70 0.98
CA ILE A 11 8.84 2.03 0.65
C ILE A 11 10.37 2.08 0.80
N PHE A 12 10.95 1.39 1.79
CA PHE A 12 12.41 1.31 1.95
C PHE A 12 13.07 0.50 0.82
N ASN A 13 12.46 -0.59 0.37
CA ASN A 13 12.94 -1.37 -0.77
C ASN A 13 12.96 -0.57 -2.08
N MET A 14 12.08 0.43 -2.23
CA MET A 14 12.11 1.37 -3.37
C MET A 14 13.28 2.37 -3.33
N GLY A 15 14.13 2.35 -2.30
CA GLY A 15 15.17 3.37 -2.06
C GLY A 15 14.76 4.44 -1.04
N GLY A 16 13.68 4.20 -0.29
CA GLY A 16 13.25 5.06 0.81
C GLY A 16 12.16 6.08 0.46
N PRO A 17 11.64 6.79 1.47
CA PRO A 17 10.43 7.61 1.33
C PRO A 17 10.57 8.80 0.38
N LYS A 18 11.78 9.35 0.20
CA LYS A 18 12.03 10.44 -0.76
C LYS A 18 11.99 9.94 -2.20
N ILE A 19 12.63 8.81 -2.49
CA ILE A 19 12.65 8.21 -3.83
C ILE A 19 11.25 7.72 -4.18
N ALA A 20 10.57 7.01 -3.27
CA ALA A 20 9.20 6.58 -3.49
C ALA A 20 8.23 7.75 -3.75
N ALA A 21 8.39 8.87 -3.05
CA ALA A 21 7.59 10.08 -3.30
C ALA A 21 7.78 10.63 -4.72
N LEU A 22 9.02 10.70 -5.20
CA LEU A 22 9.34 11.14 -6.56
C LEU A 22 8.79 10.17 -7.61
N THR A 23 9.03 8.87 -7.45
CA THR A 23 8.58 7.83 -8.39
C THR A 23 7.04 7.77 -8.50
N LEU A 24 6.34 7.98 -7.39
CA LEU A 24 4.87 7.94 -7.35
C LEU A 24 4.22 9.29 -7.64
N ASN A 25 5.03 10.33 -7.89
CA ASN A 25 4.61 11.71 -8.07
C ASN A 25 3.64 12.17 -6.97
N VAL A 26 4.04 11.98 -5.71
CA VAL A 26 3.30 12.40 -4.52
C VAL A 26 4.18 13.15 -3.55
N SER A 27 3.59 13.97 -2.69
CA SER A 27 4.34 14.65 -1.63
C SER A 27 4.90 13.64 -0.61
N PRO A 28 6.09 13.88 -0.05
CA PRO A 28 6.66 13.01 1.00
C PRO A 28 5.72 12.80 2.19
N GLY A 29 4.96 13.82 2.57
CA GLY A 29 3.95 13.72 3.63
C GLY A 29 2.85 12.69 3.35
N ALA A 30 2.51 12.44 2.08
CA ALA A 30 1.55 11.40 1.70
C ALA A 30 2.13 10.00 1.98
N ILE A 31 3.41 9.77 1.66
CA ILE A 31 4.11 8.51 1.96
C ILE A 31 4.12 8.23 3.46
N PHE A 32 4.51 9.21 4.28
CA PHE A 32 4.49 9.08 5.74
C PHE A 32 3.08 8.80 6.28
N LYS A 33 2.06 9.40 5.67
CA LYS A 33 0.65 9.14 6.01
C LYS A 33 0.25 7.70 5.68
N TRP A 34 0.70 7.14 4.56
CA TRP A 34 0.43 5.74 4.19
C TRP A 34 1.12 4.76 5.13
N ILE A 35 2.38 5.02 5.51
CA ILE A 35 3.11 4.22 6.49
C ILE A 35 2.39 4.26 7.86
N ARG A 36 2.00 5.46 8.33
CA ARG A 36 1.27 5.61 9.59
C ARG A 36 -0.11 4.96 9.55
N LYS A 37 -0.81 4.97 8.41
CA LYS A 37 -2.12 4.34 8.27
C LYS A 37 -2.05 2.85 7.90
N GLY A 38 -0.87 2.33 7.56
CA GLY A 38 -0.70 0.95 7.10
C GLY A 38 -1.46 0.65 5.80
N VAL A 39 -1.67 1.64 4.92
CA VAL A 39 -2.45 1.45 3.68
C VAL A 39 -2.08 2.46 2.59
N ILE A 40 -1.97 1.98 1.35
CA ILE A 40 -1.90 2.83 0.16
C ILE A 40 -3.30 2.96 -0.46
N PRO A 41 -3.94 4.13 -0.40
CA PRO A 41 -5.35 4.27 -0.80
C PRO A 41 -5.58 4.15 -2.31
N ASN A 42 -4.60 4.54 -3.14
CA ASN A 42 -4.73 4.53 -4.59
C ASN A 42 -4.21 3.21 -5.18
N LEU A 43 -5.06 2.50 -5.94
CA LEU A 43 -4.72 1.20 -6.54
C LEU A 43 -3.49 1.29 -7.45
N ARG A 44 -3.48 2.22 -8.42
CA ARG A 44 -2.36 2.39 -9.36
C ARG A 44 -1.03 2.63 -8.64
N LYS A 45 -1.06 3.38 -7.53
CA LYS A 45 0.15 3.62 -6.72
C LYS A 45 0.55 2.40 -5.92
N ALA A 46 -0.41 1.66 -5.37
CA ALA A 46 -0.14 0.39 -4.70
C ALA A 46 0.46 -0.66 -5.65
N GLU A 47 -0.05 -0.75 -6.88
CA GLU A 47 0.51 -1.61 -7.94
C GLU A 47 1.95 -1.20 -8.28
N HIS A 48 2.19 0.11 -8.41
CA HIS A 48 3.53 0.61 -8.72
C HIS A 48 4.51 0.34 -7.58
N VAL A 49 4.07 0.50 -6.32
CA VAL A 49 4.86 0.13 -5.13
C VAL A 49 5.10 -1.38 -5.10
N ALA A 50 4.08 -2.21 -5.30
CA ALA A 50 4.19 -3.67 -5.34
C ALA A 50 5.25 -4.12 -6.35
N ASN A 51 5.14 -3.61 -7.59
CA ASN A 51 6.06 -3.92 -8.67
C ASN A 51 7.51 -3.51 -8.38
N LEU A 52 7.71 -2.34 -7.76
CA LEU A 52 9.05 -1.80 -7.49
C LEU A 52 9.68 -2.32 -6.20
N SER A 53 8.87 -2.71 -5.22
CA SER A 53 9.33 -3.16 -3.91
C SER A 53 9.40 -4.68 -3.75
N GLY A 54 8.77 -5.42 -4.69
CA GLY A 54 8.61 -6.88 -4.63
C GLY A 54 7.55 -7.35 -3.62
N PHE A 55 6.71 -6.44 -3.12
CA PHE A 55 5.64 -6.78 -2.18
C PHE A 55 4.32 -7.10 -2.90
N ASP A 56 3.51 -7.95 -2.28
CA ASP A 56 2.19 -8.29 -2.79
C ASP A 56 1.19 -7.12 -2.60
N LEU A 57 0.39 -6.84 -3.63
CA LEU A 57 -0.63 -5.79 -3.60
C LEU A 57 -1.61 -5.97 -2.44
N THR A 58 -1.97 -7.21 -2.11
CA THR A 58 -2.93 -7.52 -1.05
C THR A 58 -2.35 -7.24 0.33
N ALA A 59 -1.02 -7.25 0.46
CA ALA A 59 -0.31 -6.80 1.66
C ALA A 59 -0.21 -5.27 1.76
N LEU A 60 -0.38 -4.53 0.66
CA LEU A 60 -0.36 -3.05 0.66
C LEU A 60 -1.76 -2.42 0.78
N ARG A 61 -2.82 -3.20 0.52
CA ARG A 61 -4.24 -2.79 0.61
C ARG A 61 -5.09 -3.81 1.36
N PRO A 62 -4.87 -4.01 2.67
CA PRO A 62 -5.63 -4.99 3.45
C PRO A 62 -7.15 -4.71 3.51
N ARG A 63 -7.58 -3.44 3.51
CA ARG A 63 -9.00 -3.07 3.64
C ARG A 63 -9.86 -3.36 2.39
N TYR A 64 -9.26 -3.51 1.20
CA TYR A 64 -10.03 -3.84 -0.01
C TYR A 64 -10.36 -5.34 -0.11
N LYS A 65 -9.60 -6.21 0.56
CA LYS A 65 -9.98 -7.62 0.67
C LYS A 65 -11.22 -7.80 1.56
N GLN A 66 -11.47 -6.93 2.54
CA GLN A 66 -12.61 -7.11 3.45
C GLN A 66 -13.97 -6.80 2.84
N GLU A 67 -14.07 -5.90 1.84
CA GLU A 67 -15.35 -5.66 1.15
C GLU A 67 -15.64 -6.70 0.05
N ALA A 68 -14.61 -7.34 -0.52
CA ALA A 68 -14.81 -8.39 -1.52
C ALA A 68 -15.37 -9.70 -0.93
N VAL A 69 -15.11 -9.99 0.36
CA VAL A 69 -15.67 -11.19 1.01
C VAL A 69 -17.06 -10.93 1.62
N HIS A 70 -17.40 -9.68 1.94
CA HIS A 70 -18.71 -9.36 2.53
C HIS A 70 -19.83 -9.17 1.48
N ALA A 71 -19.49 -8.92 0.22
CA ALA A 71 -20.47 -8.76 -0.86
C ALA A 71 -21.02 -10.09 -1.43
N MET A 72 -20.50 -11.25 -1.00
CA MET A 72 -20.88 -12.58 -1.51
C MET A 72 -21.71 -13.44 -0.55
N THR A 73 -22.07 -12.94 0.64
CA THR A 73 -22.82 -13.69 1.68
C THR A 73 -24.21 -13.08 1.97
N THR A 74 -24.74 -12.21 1.12
CA THR A 74 -26.10 -11.63 1.29
C THR A 74 -26.96 -11.85 0.05
N ALA A 75 -26.87 -13.05 -0.51
CA ALA A 75 -27.79 -13.56 -1.52
C ALA A 75 -28.18 -14.99 -1.13
N GLU A 76 -28.88 -15.11 0.02
CA GLU A 76 -29.67 -16.28 0.40
C GLU A 76 -31.11 -15.82 0.67
#